data_AF-A0A2K1P5W5-F1
#
_entry.id   AF-A0A2K1P5W5-F1
#
_cell.length_a   1.000
_cell.length_b   1.000
_cell.length_c   1.000
_cell.angle_alpha   90.00
_cell.angle_beta   90.00
_cell.angle_gamma   90.00
#
_symmetry.space_group_name_H-M   'P 1'
#
loop_
_entity.id
_entity.type
_entity.pdbx_description
1 polymer ?
#
loop_
_entity_poly.entity_id
_entity_poly.type
_entity_poly.pdbx_seq_one_letter_code
_entity_poly.pdbx_strand_id
1 'polypeptide(L)'
;MKRFYYVFLLLVVSMFLFTSCALQEIEIKADPTLQVPIATESILMSDLVDTEDIVISLSESFGEDAAVTHKSDNPLTYGVDLKIFDGQEILTELELPDFDSVPANEYPLITSDSSITLASFSSCDLGILEDIELTSLPATLVVRNATGVTVEATLTSGDTSKKITSGDKTDLADLFNVENDLMLESMSITFDEEFSAYASTTIALLVDFPFEFTITDDLELFTNKDDVGDEDIFGRSGEDSDDLSDILDGIESFKLHMDYDNTTGLPLKMEVQGWDVEKSQPTDSDPVTGEITVGEGKTVEFDLTDLIEDIKGTVPFDLVFTAKLPKSEAETYSLNMVGSLVLRLWLDLDTDLTIPITLSAQ
;
A
#
# COMPACT_ATOMS: atom_id res chain seq x y z
N MET A 1 -58.56 -30.64 -66.01
CA MET A 1 -57.64 -30.48 -64.87
C MET A 1 -56.38 -29.64 -65.15
N LYS A 2 -55.82 -29.57 -66.37
CA LYS A 2 -54.54 -28.83 -66.60
C LYS A 2 -54.61 -27.28 -66.54
N ARG A 3 -55.75 -26.64 -66.83
CA ARG A 3 -55.87 -25.16 -66.81
C ARG A 3 -55.99 -24.55 -65.41
N PHE A 4 -56.50 -25.31 -64.44
CA PHE A 4 -56.67 -24.85 -63.05
C PHE A 4 -55.31 -24.72 -62.32
N TYR A 5 -54.39 -25.67 -62.58
CA TYR A 5 -53.03 -25.61 -62.04
C TYR A 5 -52.20 -24.45 -62.58
N TYR A 6 -52.39 -24.05 -63.84
CA TYR A 6 -51.69 -22.90 -64.40
C TYR A 6 -52.13 -21.57 -63.77
N VAL A 7 -53.44 -21.40 -63.51
CA VAL A 7 -53.95 -20.19 -62.83
C VAL A 7 -53.48 -20.15 -61.38
N PHE A 8 -53.44 -21.29 -60.70
CA PHE A 8 -52.95 -21.38 -59.32
C PHE A 8 -51.44 -21.11 -59.24
N LEU A 9 -50.65 -21.64 -60.18
CA LEU A 9 -49.22 -21.35 -60.25
C LEU A 9 -48.95 -19.86 -60.55
N LEU A 10 -49.74 -19.24 -61.43
CA LEU A 10 -49.59 -17.83 -61.79
C LEU A 10 -49.98 -16.91 -60.61
N LEU A 11 -50.99 -17.29 -59.82
CA LEU A 11 -51.35 -16.62 -58.57
C LEU A 11 -50.26 -16.75 -57.50
N VAL A 12 -49.67 -17.94 -57.34
CA VAL A 12 -48.57 -18.17 -56.40
C VAL A 12 -47.33 -17.38 -56.82
N VAL A 13 -46.97 -17.39 -58.10
CA VAL A 13 -45.83 -16.62 -58.63
C VAL A 13 -46.07 -15.11 -58.54
N SER A 14 -47.30 -14.63 -58.78
CA SER A 14 -47.60 -13.20 -58.58
C SER A 14 -47.54 -12.82 -57.09
N MET A 15 -47.97 -13.70 -56.19
CA MET A 15 -47.90 -13.46 -54.75
C MET A 15 -46.45 -13.38 -54.26
N PHE A 16 -45.55 -14.21 -54.79
CA PHE A 16 -44.10 -14.12 -54.53
C PHE A 16 -43.46 -12.83 -55.10
N LEU A 17 -43.93 -12.34 -56.25
CA LEU A 17 -43.46 -11.07 -56.85
C LEU A 17 -43.97 -9.82 -56.13
N PHE A 18 -45.11 -9.89 -55.43
CA PHE A 18 -45.60 -8.77 -54.60
C PHE A 18 -44.98 -8.76 -53.19
N THR A 19 -44.46 -9.88 -52.70
CA THR A 19 -43.74 -9.95 -51.41
C THR A 19 -42.27 -9.53 -51.48
N SER A 20 -41.68 -9.38 -52.67
CA SER A 20 -40.27 -8.97 -52.84
C SER A 20 -40.02 -7.46 -52.74
N CYS A 21 -41.04 -6.64 -52.46
CA CYS A 21 -40.92 -5.17 -52.31
C CYS A 21 -41.40 -4.67 -50.95
N ALA A 22 -41.15 -5.42 -49.87
CA ALA A 22 -41.46 -4.99 -48.51
C ALA A 22 -40.31 -5.28 -47.51
N LEU A 23 -39.06 -5.21 -47.95
CA LEU A 23 -37.96 -4.95 -47.02
C LEU A 23 -37.86 -3.43 -46.84
N GLN A 24 -38.59 -2.90 -45.86
CA GLN A 24 -38.14 -1.70 -45.16
C GLN A 24 -36.90 -2.11 -44.36
N GLU A 25 -35.89 -1.25 -44.39
CA GLU A 25 -34.63 -1.30 -43.62
C GLU A 25 -34.51 -2.45 -42.61
N ILE A 26 -33.53 -3.33 -42.81
CA ILE A 26 -33.10 -4.23 -41.75
C ILE A 26 -32.18 -3.42 -40.85
N GLU A 27 -32.69 -3.01 -39.70
CA GLU A 27 -31.88 -2.57 -38.58
C GLU A 27 -31.17 -3.80 -38.00
N ILE A 28 -29.86 -3.90 -38.21
CA ILE A 28 -29.04 -4.87 -37.49
C ILE A 28 -28.58 -4.17 -36.23
N LYS A 29 -29.27 -4.44 -35.11
CA LYS A 29 -28.72 -4.24 -33.78
C LYS A 29 -27.64 -5.29 -33.59
N ALA A 30 -26.40 -4.87 -33.74
CA ALA A 30 -25.27 -5.60 -33.21
C ALA A 30 -24.90 -4.90 -31.91
N ASP A 31 -24.55 -5.67 -30.88
CA ASP A 31 -23.97 -5.14 -29.64
C ASP A 31 -22.45 -5.35 -29.74
N PRO A 32 -21.69 -4.56 -30.54
CA PRO A 32 -20.26 -4.69 -30.59
C PRO A 32 -19.64 -4.17 -29.29
N THR A 33 -18.95 -5.08 -28.63
CA THR A 33 -18.10 -4.90 -27.47
C THR A 33 -16.72 -4.45 -27.95
N LEU A 34 -16.30 -3.21 -27.65
CA LEU A 34 -14.99 -2.67 -28.02
C LEU A 34 -13.99 -2.89 -26.88
N GLN A 35 -13.01 -3.75 -27.10
CA GLN A 35 -11.93 -4.00 -26.13
C GLN A 35 -10.71 -3.14 -26.43
N VAL A 36 -10.29 -2.32 -25.46
CA VAL A 36 -9.13 -1.43 -25.58
C VAL A 36 -8.09 -1.78 -24.51
N PRO A 37 -6.90 -2.29 -24.88
CA PRO A 37 -5.84 -2.49 -23.91
C PRO A 37 -5.34 -1.13 -23.41
N ILE A 38 -5.24 -0.95 -22.08
CA ILE A 38 -4.74 0.29 -21.48
C ILE A 38 -3.26 0.15 -21.18
N ALA A 39 -2.90 -0.83 -20.33
CA ALA A 39 -1.55 -0.94 -19.81
C ALA A 39 -1.20 -2.38 -19.40
N THR A 40 0.11 -2.66 -19.36
CA THR A 40 0.68 -3.81 -18.67
C THR A 40 1.80 -3.29 -17.80
N GLU A 41 1.59 -3.32 -16.49
CA GLU A 41 2.50 -2.73 -15.51
C GLU A 41 3.00 -3.80 -14.55
N SER A 42 4.20 -3.59 -14.04
CA SER A 42 4.79 -4.40 -12.98
C SER A 42 5.30 -3.48 -11.89
N ILE A 43 4.59 -3.44 -10.78
CA ILE A 43 4.93 -2.60 -9.63
C ILE A 43 5.68 -3.47 -8.63
N LEU A 44 6.93 -3.10 -8.32
CA LEU A 44 7.72 -3.81 -7.30
C LEU A 44 7.31 -3.35 -5.90
N MET A 45 7.55 -4.18 -4.89
CA MET A 45 7.28 -3.78 -3.51
C MET A 45 8.09 -2.53 -3.10
N SER A 46 9.30 -2.35 -3.65
CA SER A 46 10.11 -1.14 -3.45
C SER A 46 9.52 0.13 -4.05
N ASP A 47 8.60 -0.01 -5.02
CA ASP A 47 7.89 1.13 -5.61
C ASP A 47 6.62 1.45 -4.81
N LEU A 48 6.12 0.50 -4.00
CA LEU A 48 4.97 0.66 -3.12
C LEU A 48 5.35 1.11 -1.71
N VAL A 49 6.57 0.79 -1.27
CA VAL A 49 7.06 1.09 0.08
C VAL A 49 8.46 1.69 -0.03
N ASP A 50 8.59 2.95 0.40
CA ASP A 50 9.88 3.60 0.46
C ASP A 50 10.68 3.13 1.68
N THR A 51 11.63 2.22 1.43
CA THR A 51 12.52 1.71 2.47
C THR A 51 13.57 2.74 2.94
N GLU A 52 13.86 3.76 2.13
CA GLU A 52 14.79 4.83 2.50
C GLU A 52 14.16 5.70 3.58
N ASP A 53 12.90 6.08 3.42
CA ASP A 53 12.14 6.83 4.41
C ASP A 53 12.07 6.08 5.74
N ILE A 54 11.79 4.77 5.73
CA ILE A 54 11.83 3.94 6.95
C ILE A 54 13.18 4.06 7.68
N VAL A 55 14.28 3.96 6.95
CA VAL A 55 15.63 4.02 7.55
C VAL A 55 15.94 5.42 8.09
N ILE A 56 15.55 6.47 7.36
CA ILE A 56 15.72 7.86 7.79
C ILE A 56 14.91 8.09 9.07
N SER A 57 13.64 7.74 9.09
CA SER A 57 12.75 7.97 10.23
C SER A 57 13.20 7.20 11.48
N LEU A 58 13.62 5.94 11.33
CA LEU A 58 14.22 5.19 12.45
C LEU A 58 15.52 5.83 12.95
N SER A 59 16.36 6.35 12.05
CA SER A 59 17.62 7.01 12.43
C SER A 59 17.37 8.34 13.14
N GLU A 60 16.43 9.14 12.66
CA GLU A 60 16.05 10.42 13.25
C GLU A 60 15.39 10.23 14.62
N SER A 61 14.51 9.24 14.76
CA SER A 61 13.82 8.96 16.02
C SER A 61 14.75 8.52 17.14
N PHE A 62 15.72 7.65 16.85
CA PHE A 62 16.65 7.14 17.88
C PHE A 62 17.94 7.99 18.02
N GLY A 63 18.18 8.92 17.10
CA GLY A 63 19.29 9.88 17.17
C GLY A 63 20.67 9.29 16.82
N GLU A 64 21.71 10.11 17.04
CA GLU A 64 23.08 9.82 16.58
C GLU A 64 23.76 8.62 17.26
N ASP A 65 23.27 8.20 18.43
CA ASP A 65 23.79 7.05 19.18
C ASP A 65 23.21 5.70 18.74
N ALA A 66 22.36 5.70 17.72
CA ALA A 66 21.76 4.50 17.15
C ALA A 66 22.35 4.14 15.79
N ALA A 67 22.50 2.83 15.56
CA ALA A 67 22.82 2.29 14.25
C ALA A 67 21.64 1.46 13.73
N VAL A 68 21.08 1.86 12.58
CA VAL A 68 20.02 1.12 11.89
C VAL A 68 20.64 0.16 10.88
N THR A 69 20.20 -1.10 10.91
CA THR A 69 20.71 -2.16 10.03
C THR A 69 19.56 -2.95 9.43
N HIS A 70 19.57 -3.14 8.11
CA HIS A 70 18.65 -4.06 7.46
C HIS A 70 19.00 -5.52 7.84
N LYS A 71 18.00 -6.29 8.28
CA LYS A 71 18.18 -7.68 8.75
C LYS A 71 17.54 -8.73 7.85
N SER A 72 16.38 -8.44 7.24
CA SER A 72 15.60 -9.41 6.47
C SER A 72 14.60 -8.69 5.56
N ASP A 73 14.38 -9.21 4.35
CA ASP A 73 13.37 -8.71 3.40
C ASP A 73 11.98 -9.34 3.57
N ASN A 74 11.86 -10.44 4.32
CA ASN A 74 10.60 -11.19 4.50
C ASN A 74 10.54 -11.96 5.84
N PRO A 75 9.79 -11.46 6.85
CA PRO A 75 9.23 -10.10 6.88
C PRO A 75 10.35 -9.05 6.83
N LEU A 76 10.05 -7.88 6.26
CA LEU A 76 10.94 -6.74 6.29
C LEU A 76 11.29 -6.43 7.75
N THR A 77 12.58 -6.47 8.07
CA THR A 77 13.07 -6.28 9.45
C THR A 77 14.27 -5.36 9.47
N TYR A 78 14.18 -4.30 10.26
CA TYR A 78 15.32 -3.44 10.60
C TYR A 78 15.71 -3.65 12.07
N GLY A 79 17.01 -3.69 12.35
CA GLY A 79 17.54 -3.70 13.70
C GLY A 79 18.13 -2.35 14.06
N VAL A 80 17.74 -1.82 15.22
CA VAL A 80 18.29 -0.62 15.83
C VAL A 80 19.19 -1.02 17.00
N ASP A 81 20.45 -0.62 16.95
CA ASP A 81 21.43 -0.77 18.03
C ASP A 81 21.66 0.58 18.69
N LEU A 82 20.93 0.86 19.76
CA LEU A 82 21.01 2.11 20.52
C LEU A 82 22.00 1.93 21.67
N LYS A 83 23.12 2.65 21.63
CA LYS A 83 24.06 2.71 22.75
C LYS A 83 23.51 3.69 23.80
N ILE A 84 23.25 3.21 25.01
CA ILE A 84 22.75 4.03 26.12
C ILE A 84 23.91 4.60 26.94
N PHE A 85 24.88 3.74 27.27
CA PHE A 85 26.08 4.14 28.02
C PHE A 85 27.32 3.45 27.46
N ASP A 86 28.43 4.17 27.43
CA ASP A 86 29.77 3.61 27.35
C ASP A 86 30.41 3.41 28.74
N GLY A 87 31.55 2.73 28.78
CA GLY A 87 32.23 2.39 30.02
C GLY A 87 32.67 3.60 30.84
N GLN A 88 33.01 4.72 30.20
CA GLN A 88 33.40 5.94 30.89
C GLN A 88 32.17 6.64 31.49
N GLU A 89 31.05 6.66 30.78
CA GLU A 89 29.80 7.21 31.29
C GLU A 89 29.28 6.41 32.49
N ILE A 90 29.33 5.06 32.43
CA ILE A 90 29.01 4.20 33.58
C ILE A 90 29.87 4.56 34.79
N LEU A 91 31.19 4.64 34.62
CA LEU A 91 32.11 4.97 35.72
C LEU A 91 31.87 6.39 36.27
N THR A 92 31.47 7.32 35.41
CA THR A 92 31.14 8.69 35.80
C THR A 92 29.90 8.72 36.69
N GLU A 93 28.82 8.02 36.32
CA GLU A 93 27.61 7.90 37.14
C GLU A 93 27.87 7.20 38.48
N LEU A 94 28.80 6.24 38.50
CA LEU A 94 29.20 5.55 39.74
C LEU A 94 30.19 6.34 40.60
N GLU A 95 30.69 7.49 40.12
CA GLU A 95 31.77 8.28 40.74
C GLU A 95 33.07 7.49 40.99
N LEU A 96 33.43 6.58 40.08
CA LEU A 96 34.58 5.69 40.19
C LEU A 96 35.63 5.93 39.09
N PRO A 97 36.93 5.71 39.37
CA PRO A 97 38.00 5.95 38.40
C PRO A 97 38.15 4.82 37.36
N ASP A 98 37.83 3.59 37.75
CA ASP A 98 37.98 2.38 36.93
C ASP A 98 37.04 1.26 37.42
N PHE A 99 36.85 0.25 36.57
CA PHE A 99 36.03 -0.91 36.90
C PHE A 99 36.69 -1.81 37.95
N ASP A 100 38.02 -1.84 38.08
CA ASP A 100 38.71 -2.67 39.09
C ASP A 100 38.36 -2.25 40.54
N SER A 101 37.84 -1.03 40.71
CA SER A 101 37.47 -0.45 42.00
C SER A 101 36.00 -0.66 42.39
N VAL A 102 35.17 -1.28 41.54
CA VAL A 102 33.72 -1.42 41.78
C VAL A 102 33.43 -2.56 42.76
N PRO A 103 32.82 -2.30 43.92
CA PRO A 103 32.36 -3.36 44.82
C PRO A 103 31.17 -4.14 44.24
N ALA A 104 31.03 -5.41 44.66
CA ALA A 104 29.84 -6.19 44.34
C ALA A 104 28.61 -5.60 45.04
N ASN A 105 27.71 -5.01 44.27
CA ASN A 105 26.45 -4.42 44.72
C ASN A 105 25.58 -4.04 43.52
N GLU A 106 24.35 -3.61 43.81
CA GLU A 106 23.50 -2.87 42.87
C GLU A 106 23.77 -1.36 42.98
N TYR A 107 23.87 -0.69 41.83
CA TYR A 107 24.07 0.74 41.71
C TYR A 107 23.04 1.35 40.75
N PRO A 108 22.42 2.49 41.09
CA PRO A 108 21.60 3.23 40.14
C PRO A 108 22.51 3.92 39.10
N LEU A 109 22.14 3.83 37.84
CA LEU A 109 22.70 4.63 36.75
C LEU A 109 21.76 5.78 36.35
N ILE A 110 20.45 5.52 36.40
CA ILE A 110 19.42 6.53 36.15
C ILE A 110 18.33 6.39 37.20
N THR A 111 17.91 7.53 37.72
CA THR A 111 16.76 7.66 38.62
C THR A 111 15.62 8.40 37.94
N SER A 112 14.39 8.27 38.46
CA SER A 112 13.20 8.90 37.84
C SER A 112 13.29 10.42 37.70
N ASP A 113 14.07 11.09 38.56
CA ASP A 113 14.29 12.54 38.50
C ASP A 113 15.27 12.96 37.39
N SER A 114 15.90 11.98 36.72
CA SER A 114 16.94 12.13 35.70
C SER A 114 16.63 11.31 34.44
N SER A 115 15.36 11.09 34.13
CA SER A 115 14.96 10.30 32.96
C SER A 115 15.54 10.89 31.68
N ILE A 116 15.89 10.01 30.74
CA ILE A 116 16.44 10.39 29.44
C ILE A 116 15.52 9.91 28.32
N THR A 117 15.41 10.69 27.25
CA THR A 117 14.71 10.26 26.04
C THR A 117 15.63 9.33 25.25
N LEU A 118 15.16 8.10 25.00
CA LEU A 118 15.88 7.13 24.15
C LEU A 118 15.49 7.26 22.68
N ALA A 119 14.23 7.58 22.41
CA ALA A 119 13.75 7.84 21.07
C ALA A 119 12.53 8.76 21.10
N SER A 120 12.40 9.60 20.08
CA SER A 120 11.22 10.45 19.88
C SER A 120 10.40 9.97 18.70
N PHE A 121 9.14 9.63 18.98
CA PHE A 121 8.18 9.15 17.98
C PHE A 121 7.09 10.17 17.66
N SER A 122 7.08 11.30 18.39
CA SER A 122 6.08 12.37 18.22
C SER A 122 6.09 13.06 16.85
N SER A 123 7.06 12.73 15.99
CA SER A 123 7.17 13.17 14.60
C SER A 123 7.66 12.06 13.67
N CYS A 124 7.59 10.78 14.07
CA CYS A 124 8.11 9.68 13.27
C CYS A 124 7.09 9.31 12.19
N ASP A 125 7.17 10.00 11.06
CA ASP A 125 6.53 9.61 9.82
C ASP A 125 7.32 8.40 9.30
N LEU A 126 6.85 7.15 9.52
CA LEU A 126 7.47 5.95 8.91
C LEU A 126 7.19 5.89 7.39
N GLY A 127 7.04 7.05 6.75
CA GLY A 127 6.57 7.26 5.39
C GLY A 127 5.10 6.90 5.29
N ILE A 128 4.79 6.12 4.25
CA ILE A 128 3.47 5.54 4.06
C ILE A 128 3.00 4.62 5.21
N LEU A 129 3.75 4.45 6.31
CA LEU A 129 3.37 3.60 7.44
C LEU A 129 3.12 4.39 8.73
N GLU A 130 2.74 5.67 8.63
CA GLU A 130 2.43 6.52 9.79
C GLU A 130 1.28 5.96 10.65
N ASP A 131 0.28 5.32 10.04
CA ASP A 131 -0.94 4.84 10.71
C ASP A 131 -0.94 3.32 11.01
N ILE A 132 0.22 2.76 11.36
CA ILE A 132 0.34 1.33 11.68
C ILE A 132 0.47 1.07 13.18
N GLU A 133 -0.16 0.00 13.65
CA GLU A 133 0.08 -0.55 14.98
C GLU A 133 0.98 -1.77 14.88
N LEU A 134 2.17 -1.71 15.47
CA LEU A 134 3.08 -2.84 15.50
C LEU A 134 2.50 -3.96 16.36
N THR A 135 2.55 -5.19 15.85
CA THR A 135 2.07 -6.37 16.61
C THR A 135 3.11 -6.89 17.59
N SER A 136 4.39 -6.70 17.28
CA SER A 136 5.50 -6.99 18.17
C SER A 136 6.69 -6.11 17.81
N LEU A 137 7.45 -5.72 18.83
CA LEU A 137 8.70 -5.00 18.68
C LEU A 137 9.74 -5.59 19.64
N PRO A 138 10.39 -6.69 19.25
CA PRO A 138 11.26 -7.38 20.16
C PRO A 138 12.54 -6.59 20.45
N ALA A 139 12.84 -6.41 21.72
CA ALA A 139 14.04 -5.75 22.18
C ALA A 139 14.83 -6.59 23.19
N THR A 140 16.11 -6.27 23.32
CA THR A 140 16.99 -6.89 24.31
C THR A 140 17.99 -5.85 24.80
N LEU A 141 17.99 -5.62 26.11
CA LEU A 141 19.04 -4.85 26.75
C LEU A 141 20.30 -5.72 26.84
N VAL A 142 21.43 -5.23 26.39
CA VAL A 142 22.68 -5.98 26.36
C VAL A 142 23.80 -5.21 27.03
N VAL A 143 24.62 -5.95 27.79
CA VAL A 143 25.91 -5.45 28.27
C VAL A 143 26.99 -6.14 27.44
N ARG A 144 27.80 -5.35 26.73
CA ARG A 144 28.90 -5.86 25.90
C ARG A 144 30.22 -5.69 26.62
N ASN A 145 31.16 -6.59 26.36
CA ASN A 145 32.50 -6.55 26.92
C ASN A 145 32.50 -6.51 28.47
N ALA A 146 31.57 -7.20 29.10
CA ALA A 146 31.59 -7.43 30.54
C ALA A 146 30.98 -8.81 30.86
N THR A 147 31.34 -9.38 32.01
CA THR A 147 30.78 -10.62 32.56
C THR A 147 30.47 -10.43 34.02
N GLY A 148 29.49 -11.16 34.56
CA GLY A 148 29.05 -11.00 35.96
C GLY A 148 28.37 -9.66 36.22
N VAL A 149 27.70 -9.11 35.19
CA VAL A 149 26.98 -7.84 35.24
C VAL A 149 25.56 -8.09 34.77
N THR A 150 24.59 -7.61 35.55
CA THR A 150 23.17 -7.58 35.16
C THR A 150 22.69 -6.15 35.17
N VAL A 151 21.95 -5.72 34.16
CA VAL A 151 21.32 -4.39 34.11
C VAL A 151 19.82 -4.55 34.09
N GLU A 152 19.13 -3.79 34.93
CA GLU A 152 17.67 -3.68 34.90
C GLU A 152 17.30 -2.24 34.56
N ALA A 153 16.27 -2.07 33.74
CA ALA A 153 15.78 -0.77 33.33
C ALA A 153 14.25 -0.73 33.29
N THR A 154 13.69 0.45 33.49
CA THR A 154 12.27 0.72 33.29
C THR A 154 12.13 1.72 32.14
N LEU A 155 11.48 1.29 31.07
CA LEU A 155 11.13 2.11 29.92
C LEU A 155 9.69 2.59 30.06
N THR A 156 9.42 3.82 29.65
CA THR A 156 8.08 4.40 29.66
C THR A 156 7.76 5.13 28.36
N SER A 157 6.48 5.18 28.02
CA SER A 157 5.93 5.96 26.91
C SER A 157 4.48 6.28 27.25
N GLY A 158 4.16 7.58 27.38
CA GLY A 158 2.89 8.03 27.97
C GLY A 158 2.66 7.43 29.36
N ASP A 159 1.52 6.77 29.55
CA ASP A 159 1.15 6.07 30.80
C ASP A 159 1.59 4.60 30.84
N THR A 160 2.22 4.09 29.77
CA THR A 160 2.67 2.70 29.66
C THR A 160 4.11 2.58 30.16
N SER A 161 4.40 1.51 30.92
CA SER A 161 5.71 1.24 31.50
C SER A 161 6.07 -0.23 31.37
N LYS A 162 7.35 -0.51 31.07
CA LYS A 162 7.86 -1.87 30.94
C LYS A 162 9.24 -2.01 31.55
N LYS A 163 9.41 -3.08 32.32
CA LYS A 163 10.73 -3.46 32.85
C LYS A 163 11.45 -4.35 31.86
N ILE A 164 12.74 -4.12 31.71
CA ILE A 164 13.64 -4.93 30.89
C ILE A 164 14.88 -5.28 31.72
N THR A 165 15.31 -6.53 31.58
CA THR A 165 16.51 -7.06 32.23
C THR A 165 17.49 -7.49 31.15
N SER A 166 18.78 -7.26 31.39
CA SER A 166 19.83 -7.55 30.41
C SER A 166 19.86 -9.02 30.03
N GLY A 167 19.84 -9.31 28.73
CA GLY A 167 19.83 -10.66 28.17
C GLY A 167 18.43 -11.26 27.95
N ASP A 168 17.39 -10.69 28.56
CA ASP A 168 16.01 -11.12 28.34
C ASP A 168 15.42 -10.41 27.12
N LYS A 169 14.63 -11.17 26.35
CA LYS A 169 13.87 -10.65 25.21
C LYS A 169 12.54 -10.09 25.71
N THR A 170 12.32 -8.80 25.47
CA THR A 170 11.10 -8.09 25.87
C THR A 170 10.45 -7.47 24.64
N ASP A 171 9.15 -7.62 24.49
CA ASP A 171 8.39 -6.95 23.43
C ASP A 171 8.09 -5.51 23.86
N LEU A 172 8.34 -4.51 23.02
CA LEU A 172 8.11 -3.08 23.31
C LEU A 172 6.96 -2.47 22.50
N ALA A 173 6.20 -3.25 21.71
CA ALA A 173 5.18 -2.70 20.80
C ALA A 173 4.15 -1.79 21.51
N ASP A 174 3.75 -2.15 22.73
CA ASP A 174 2.84 -1.38 23.58
C ASP A 174 3.38 -0.03 24.06
N LEU A 175 4.71 0.18 24.06
CA LEU A 175 5.31 1.48 24.33
C LEU A 175 5.40 2.32 23.04
N PHE A 176 5.58 1.68 21.89
CA PHE A 176 5.75 2.37 20.60
C PHE A 176 4.41 2.86 20.02
N ASN A 177 3.36 2.04 20.09
CA ASN A 177 2.04 2.38 19.54
C ASN A 177 1.30 3.50 20.33
N VAL A 178 1.91 4.08 21.37
CA VAL A 178 1.32 5.20 22.15
C VAL A 178 1.71 6.56 21.55
N GLU A 179 2.55 6.60 20.52
CA GLU A 179 3.00 7.82 19.82
C GLU A 179 3.58 8.89 20.76
N ASN A 180 4.22 8.46 21.84
CA ASN A 180 4.94 9.31 22.77
C ASN A 180 6.44 8.97 22.72
N ASP A 181 7.26 9.87 23.27
CA ASP A 181 8.69 9.60 23.42
C ASP A 181 8.93 8.37 24.28
N LEU A 182 9.83 7.49 23.82
CA LEU A 182 10.31 6.39 24.62
C LEU A 182 11.36 6.91 25.59
N MET A 183 11.03 6.87 26.87
CA MET A 183 11.86 7.35 27.95
C MET A 183 12.51 6.18 28.69
N LEU A 184 13.75 6.35 29.10
CA LEU A 184 14.39 5.53 30.12
C LEU A 184 14.16 6.21 31.47
N GLU A 185 13.18 5.70 32.21
CA GLU A 185 12.76 6.27 33.50
C GLU A 185 13.77 5.95 34.60
N SER A 186 14.26 4.71 34.64
CA SER A 186 15.25 4.29 35.63
C SER A 186 16.10 3.15 35.09
N MET A 187 17.34 3.05 35.59
CA MET A 187 18.26 1.98 35.27
C MET A 187 19.16 1.69 36.48
N SER A 188 19.36 0.42 36.79
CA SER A 188 20.37 -0.05 37.74
C SER A 188 21.29 -1.09 37.12
N ILE A 189 22.52 -1.11 37.59
CA ILE A 189 23.53 -2.09 37.22
C ILE A 189 23.96 -2.86 38.48
N THR A 190 23.96 -4.17 38.39
CA THR A 190 24.40 -5.07 39.46
C THR A 190 25.70 -5.74 39.04
N PHE A 191 26.72 -5.61 39.90
CA PHE A 191 28.01 -6.27 39.74
C PHE A 191 28.11 -7.45 40.71
N ASP A 192 28.37 -8.64 40.18
CA ASP A 192 28.60 -9.85 40.98
C ASP A 192 30.04 -9.87 41.55
N GLU A 193 30.32 -10.71 42.54
CA GLU A 193 31.67 -10.82 43.13
C GLU A 193 32.77 -11.20 42.12
N GLU A 194 32.41 -11.86 41.02
CA GLU A 194 33.33 -12.32 39.97
C GLU A 194 33.21 -11.50 38.68
N PHE A 195 32.67 -10.29 38.73
CA PHE A 195 32.52 -9.48 37.53
C PHE A 195 33.87 -9.10 36.90
N SER A 196 33.85 -8.91 35.59
CA SER A 196 34.98 -8.38 34.83
C SER A 196 34.43 -7.46 33.74
N ALA A 197 35.00 -6.27 33.60
CA ALA A 197 34.62 -5.30 32.58
C ALA A 197 35.87 -4.76 31.86
N TYR A 198 35.70 -4.33 30.61
CA TYR A 198 36.76 -3.68 29.84
C TYR A 198 36.45 -2.19 29.71
N ALA A 199 37.44 -1.36 29.38
CA ALA A 199 37.18 0.06 29.09
C ALA A 199 36.18 0.27 27.93
N SER A 200 36.04 -0.72 27.05
CA SER A 200 35.07 -0.74 25.96
C SER A 200 33.72 -1.37 26.33
N THR A 201 33.41 -1.52 27.63
CA THR A 201 32.09 -1.95 28.08
C THR A 201 31.02 -0.97 27.60
N THR A 202 29.87 -1.48 27.17
CA THR A 202 28.74 -0.66 26.77
C THR A 202 27.44 -1.30 27.23
N ILE A 203 26.45 -0.46 27.57
CA ILE A 203 25.06 -0.85 27.72
C ILE A 203 24.31 -0.37 26.48
N ALA A 204 23.64 -1.29 25.79
CA ALA A 204 22.91 -0.97 24.56
C ALA A 204 21.52 -1.62 24.59
N LEU A 205 20.54 -0.96 23.98
CA LEU A 205 19.24 -1.52 23.68
C LEU A 205 19.21 -1.93 22.21
N LEU A 206 19.01 -3.22 21.97
CA LEU A 206 18.83 -3.75 20.62
C LEU A 206 17.34 -3.89 20.37
N VAL A 207 16.82 -3.27 19.33
CA VAL A 207 15.40 -3.32 18.95
C VAL A 207 15.29 -3.87 17.55
N ASP A 208 14.47 -4.88 17.35
CA ASP A 208 14.10 -5.39 16.03
C ASP A 208 12.73 -4.84 15.67
N PHE A 209 12.65 -4.18 14.51
CA PHE A 209 11.43 -3.70 13.87
C PHE A 209 11.02 -4.67 12.77
N PRO A 210 10.31 -5.78 13.09
CA PRO A 210 9.59 -6.52 12.09
C PRO A 210 8.41 -5.66 11.64
N PHE A 211 8.31 -5.37 10.34
CA PHE A 211 7.16 -4.66 9.77
C PHE A 211 5.97 -5.60 9.64
N GLU A 212 5.47 -6.00 10.81
CA GLU A 212 4.28 -6.81 11.03
C GLU A 212 3.28 -6.02 11.86
N PHE A 213 2.20 -5.57 11.21
CA PHE A 213 1.34 -4.54 11.76
C PHE A 213 -0.12 -4.72 11.41
N THR A 214 -0.98 -4.04 12.16
CA THR A 214 -2.39 -3.80 11.82
C THR A 214 -2.56 -2.35 11.42
N ILE A 215 -3.62 -2.04 10.68
CA ILE A 215 -3.95 -0.67 10.29
C ILE A 215 -5.41 -0.38 10.61
N THR A 216 -5.68 0.83 11.09
CA THR A 216 -7.01 1.26 11.53
C THR A 216 -7.83 1.87 10.38
N ASP A 217 -7.14 2.47 9.41
CA ASP A 217 -7.71 3.06 8.19
C ASP A 217 -7.03 2.53 6.92
N ASP A 218 -7.66 2.76 5.77
CA ASP A 218 -7.08 2.35 4.49
C ASP A 218 -5.85 3.20 4.17
N LEU A 219 -4.74 2.53 3.88
CA LEU A 219 -3.48 3.20 3.62
C LEU A 219 -3.18 3.24 2.12
N GLU A 220 -2.94 4.43 1.57
CA GLU A 220 -2.55 4.61 0.18
C GLU A 220 -1.08 4.21 -0.03
N LEU A 221 -0.84 3.26 -0.94
CA LEU A 221 0.50 2.80 -1.29
C LEU A 221 0.98 3.37 -2.62
N PHE A 222 0.05 3.65 -3.53
CA PHE A 222 0.36 4.13 -4.87
C PHE A 222 -0.85 4.83 -5.48
N THR A 223 -0.59 5.91 -6.21
CA THR A 223 -1.55 6.54 -7.13
C THR A 223 -0.81 7.02 -8.38
N ASN A 224 -1.44 6.88 -9.55
CA ASN A 224 -0.89 7.41 -10.80
C ASN A 224 -1.33 8.87 -11.08
N LYS A 225 -1.92 9.56 -10.10
CA LYS A 225 -2.47 10.92 -10.28
C LYS A 225 -1.46 11.91 -10.87
N ASP A 226 -0.19 11.81 -10.48
CA ASP A 226 0.87 12.71 -10.96
C ASP A 226 1.43 12.30 -12.34
N ASP A 227 1.07 11.11 -12.82
CA ASP A 227 1.47 10.56 -14.13
C ASP A 227 0.39 10.73 -15.21
N VAL A 228 -0.77 11.31 -14.86
CA VAL A 228 -1.84 11.62 -15.79
C VAL A 228 -1.34 12.64 -16.83
N GLY A 229 -1.47 12.29 -18.11
CA GLY A 229 -1.01 13.11 -19.23
C GLY A 229 -1.95 14.28 -19.54
N ASP A 230 -1.60 15.08 -20.56
CA ASP A 230 -2.41 16.22 -21.03
C ASP A 230 -3.58 15.78 -21.96
N GLU A 231 -3.63 14.51 -22.34
CA GLU A 231 -4.63 13.90 -23.23
C GLU A 231 -5.52 12.95 -22.44
N ASP A 232 -6.75 12.74 -22.91
CA ASP A 232 -7.71 11.82 -22.29
C ASP A 232 -7.45 10.34 -22.64
N ILE A 233 -8.15 9.41 -21.98
CA ILE A 233 -8.02 7.94 -22.24
C ILE A 233 -8.36 7.51 -23.68
N PHE A 234 -8.95 8.40 -24.48
CA PHE A 234 -9.29 8.20 -25.89
C PHE A 234 -8.41 9.03 -26.85
N GLY A 235 -7.42 9.77 -26.34
CA GLY A 235 -6.51 10.64 -27.09
C GLY A 235 -7.08 12.01 -27.47
N ARG A 236 -8.15 12.49 -26.82
CA ARG A 236 -8.69 13.85 -26.96
C ARG A 236 -7.90 14.82 -26.10
N SER A 237 -7.59 15.97 -26.67
CA SER A 237 -7.10 17.14 -25.93
C SER A 237 -8.24 18.17 -25.77
N GLY A 238 -8.09 19.15 -24.86
CA GLY A 238 -9.11 20.18 -24.62
C GLY A 238 -9.51 21.04 -25.84
N GLU A 239 -8.80 20.91 -26.97
CA GLU A 239 -9.10 21.62 -28.23
C GLU A 239 -9.93 20.79 -29.23
N ASP A 240 -10.08 19.47 -29.05
CA ASP A 240 -10.64 18.52 -30.04
C ASP A 240 -11.95 17.83 -29.55
N SER A 241 -12.87 18.57 -28.92
CA SER A 241 -14.05 18.00 -28.22
C SER A 241 -15.09 17.27 -29.08
N ASP A 242 -15.12 17.49 -30.40
CA ASP A 242 -16.32 17.22 -31.20
C ASP A 242 -16.38 15.84 -31.89
N ASP A 243 -15.29 15.08 -31.98
CA ASP A 243 -15.25 13.90 -32.87
C ASP A 243 -15.73 12.56 -32.23
N LEU A 244 -15.93 12.50 -30.90
CA LEU A 244 -16.29 11.25 -30.18
C LEU A 244 -17.63 11.30 -29.44
N SER A 245 -18.26 12.47 -29.31
CA SER A 245 -19.52 12.65 -28.56
C SER A 245 -20.65 11.73 -29.05
N ASP A 246 -20.81 11.61 -30.38
CA ASP A 246 -21.80 10.72 -31.00
C ASP A 246 -21.55 9.23 -30.72
N ILE A 247 -20.29 8.82 -30.52
CA ILE A 247 -19.92 7.44 -30.18
C ILE A 247 -20.15 7.19 -28.69
N LEU A 248 -19.82 8.17 -27.84
CA LEU A 248 -20.03 8.10 -26.40
C LEU A 248 -21.52 8.06 -26.02
N ASP A 249 -22.39 8.67 -26.82
CA ASP A 249 -23.85 8.61 -26.64
C ASP A 249 -24.45 7.22 -26.85
N GLY A 250 -23.74 6.33 -27.55
CA GLY A 250 -24.14 4.95 -27.77
C GLY A 250 -23.61 3.95 -26.74
N ILE A 251 -22.78 4.37 -25.78
CA ILE A 251 -22.20 3.48 -24.76
C ILE A 251 -23.27 3.16 -23.71
N GLU A 252 -23.56 1.87 -23.54
CA GLU A 252 -24.49 1.37 -22.52
C GLU A 252 -23.76 0.80 -21.29
N SER A 253 -22.54 0.29 -21.48
CA SER A 253 -21.71 -0.25 -20.41
C SER A 253 -20.26 0.21 -20.57
N PHE A 254 -19.62 0.53 -19.45
CA PHE A 254 -18.20 0.82 -19.41
C PHE A 254 -17.57 0.01 -18.29
N LYS A 255 -16.69 -0.93 -18.64
CA LYS A 255 -16.07 -1.83 -17.67
C LYS A 255 -14.57 -1.81 -17.82
N LEU A 256 -13.88 -1.90 -16.70
CA LEU A 256 -12.45 -2.14 -16.67
C LEU A 256 -12.20 -3.55 -16.15
N HIS A 257 -11.42 -4.31 -16.90
CA HIS A 257 -10.93 -5.61 -16.46
C HIS A 257 -9.46 -5.52 -16.09
N MET A 258 -9.11 -6.21 -15.02
CA MET A 258 -7.74 -6.30 -14.53
C MET A 258 -7.39 -7.76 -14.24
N ASP A 259 -6.51 -8.32 -15.08
CA ASP A 259 -5.81 -9.56 -14.75
C ASP A 259 -4.58 -9.21 -13.91
N TYR A 260 -4.33 -9.97 -12.84
CA TYR A 260 -3.23 -9.69 -11.94
C TYR A 260 -2.54 -10.92 -11.35
N ASP A 261 -1.24 -10.75 -11.10
CA ASP A 261 -0.41 -11.62 -10.27
C ASP A 261 0.06 -10.82 -9.05
N ASN A 262 -0.48 -11.11 -7.88
CA ASN A 262 -0.10 -10.46 -6.62
C ASN A 262 0.76 -11.40 -5.76
N THR A 263 2.07 -11.15 -5.75
CA THR A 263 3.05 -11.90 -4.96
C THR A 263 3.65 -11.09 -3.81
N THR A 264 3.14 -9.88 -3.56
CA THR A 264 3.60 -8.99 -2.48
C THR A 264 3.33 -9.60 -1.09
N GLY A 265 2.36 -10.52 -0.99
CA GLY A 265 1.91 -11.06 0.29
C GLY A 265 0.89 -10.16 1.00
N LEU A 266 0.58 -8.99 0.42
CA LEU A 266 -0.42 -8.06 0.94
C LEU A 266 -1.70 -8.17 0.08
N PRO A 267 -2.87 -8.36 0.68
CA PRO A 267 -4.12 -8.09 -0.02
C PRO A 267 -4.22 -6.58 -0.24
N LEU A 268 -4.61 -6.16 -1.43
CA LEU A 268 -4.75 -4.75 -1.78
C LEU A 268 -6.21 -4.45 -2.14
N LYS A 269 -6.59 -3.19 -2.00
CA LYS A 269 -7.82 -2.62 -2.54
C LYS A 269 -7.42 -1.64 -3.64
N MET A 270 -7.95 -1.82 -4.83
CA MET A 270 -7.78 -0.87 -5.93
C MET A 270 -9.02 0.02 -6.02
N GLU A 271 -8.80 1.31 -6.14
CA GLU A 271 -9.83 2.30 -6.42
C GLU A 271 -9.59 2.89 -7.81
N VAL A 272 -10.66 3.02 -8.59
CA VAL A 272 -10.65 3.63 -9.91
C VAL A 272 -11.57 4.83 -9.88
N GLN A 273 -11.04 6.02 -10.18
CA GLN A 273 -11.78 7.27 -10.15
C GLN A 273 -11.62 8.04 -11.47
N GLY A 274 -12.71 8.67 -11.92
CA GLY A 274 -12.65 9.62 -13.03
C GLY A 274 -11.88 10.89 -12.65
N TRP A 275 -11.13 11.44 -13.59
CA TRP A 275 -10.25 12.58 -13.37
C TRP A 275 -10.44 13.65 -14.44
N ASP A 276 -10.64 14.89 -14.00
CA ASP A 276 -10.62 16.08 -14.86
C ASP A 276 -9.17 16.56 -14.99
N VAL A 277 -8.57 16.28 -16.14
CA VAL A 277 -7.16 16.61 -16.43
C VAL A 277 -6.93 18.12 -16.39
N GLU A 278 -7.84 18.90 -16.99
CA GLU A 278 -7.70 20.36 -17.09
C GLU A 278 -7.75 21.03 -15.70
N LYS A 279 -8.64 20.54 -14.83
CA LYS A 279 -8.79 21.06 -13.46
C LYS A 279 -7.89 20.38 -12.44
N SER A 280 -7.24 19.28 -12.80
CA SER A 280 -6.41 18.45 -11.93
C SER A 280 -7.15 18.04 -10.64
N GLN A 281 -8.36 17.51 -10.80
CA GLN A 281 -9.20 17.07 -9.68
C GLN A 281 -10.09 15.87 -10.06
N PRO A 282 -10.61 15.12 -9.09
CA PRO A 282 -11.59 14.06 -9.37
C PRO A 282 -12.86 14.60 -10.01
N THR A 283 -13.53 13.76 -10.80
CA THR A 283 -14.89 14.04 -11.27
C THR A 283 -15.92 13.85 -10.16
N ASP A 284 -17.18 14.19 -10.43
CA ASP A 284 -18.25 14.14 -9.43
C ASP A 284 -18.65 12.71 -9.03
N SER A 285 -18.29 11.71 -9.84
CA SER A 285 -18.58 10.30 -9.55
C SER A 285 -17.70 9.72 -8.44
N ASP A 286 -18.31 8.87 -7.62
CA ASP A 286 -17.62 8.14 -6.56
C ASP A 286 -16.63 7.12 -7.15
N PRO A 287 -15.51 6.83 -6.46
CA PRO A 287 -14.54 5.83 -6.89
C PRO A 287 -15.14 4.42 -6.86
N VAL A 288 -14.84 3.63 -7.89
CA VAL A 288 -15.22 2.22 -7.96
C VAL A 288 -14.10 1.38 -7.37
N THR A 289 -14.44 0.45 -6.48
CA THR A 289 -13.44 -0.31 -5.70
C THR A 289 -13.45 -1.79 -6.02
N GLY A 290 -12.28 -2.42 -5.95
CA GLY A 290 -12.09 -3.84 -6.21
C GLY A 290 -10.99 -4.44 -5.33
N GLU A 291 -11.19 -5.68 -4.88
CA GLU A 291 -10.24 -6.39 -4.03
C GLU A 291 -9.21 -7.16 -4.87
N ILE A 292 -7.93 -6.98 -4.55
CA ILE A 292 -6.78 -7.67 -5.12
C ILE A 292 -6.22 -8.64 -4.08
N THR A 293 -6.66 -9.89 -4.15
CA THR A 293 -6.19 -10.95 -3.24
C THR A 293 -4.78 -11.42 -3.59
N VAL A 294 -4.05 -11.98 -2.63
CA VAL A 294 -2.74 -12.61 -2.91
C VAL A 294 -2.93 -13.85 -3.82
N GLY A 295 -2.05 -13.98 -4.81
CA GLY A 295 -2.00 -15.11 -5.73
C GLY A 295 -1.83 -14.71 -7.20
N GLU A 296 -1.59 -15.71 -8.05
CA GLU A 296 -1.36 -15.55 -9.49
C GLU A 296 -2.62 -15.91 -10.30
N GLY A 297 -2.74 -15.33 -11.50
CA GLY A 297 -3.76 -15.63 -12.49
C GLY A 297 -5.18 -15.24 -12.07
N LYS A 298 -5.30 -14.15 -11.32
CA LYS A 298 -6.58 -13.64 -10.81
C LYS A 298 -7.12 -12.55 -11.74
N THR A 299 -8.42 -12.32 -11.67
CA THR A 299 -9.10 -11.28 -12.45
C THR A 299 -10.08 -10.55 -11.54
N VAL A 300 -10.19 -9.23 -11.72
CA VAL A 300 -11.25 -8.39 -11.16
C VAL A 300 -11.82 -7.51 -12.26
N GLU A 301 -13.11 -7.18 -12.14
CA GLU A 301 -13.84 -6.32 -13.05
C GLU A 301 -14.40 -5.14 -12.25
N PHE A 302 -14.21 -3.93 -12.76
CA PHE A 302 -14.77 -2.69 -12.23
C PHE A 302 -15.87 -2.24 -13.18
N ASP A 303 -17.08 -2.07 -12.66
CA ASP A 303 -18.18 -1.47 -13.41
C ASP A 303 -18.05 0.06 -13.31
N LEU A 304 -17.59 0.66 -14.40
CA LEU A 304 -17.35 2.10 -14.53
C LEU A 304 -18.48 2.80 -15.27
N THR A 305 -19.63 2.15 -15.45
CA THR A 305 -20.76 2.67 -16.26
C THR A 305 -21.25 4.04 -15.77
N ASP A 306 -21.17 4.31 -14.47
CA ASP A 306 -21.54 5.62 -13.90
C ASP A 306 -20.60 6.76 -14.36
N LEU A 307 -19.37 6.45 -14.80
CA LEU A 307 -18.41 7.43 -15.33
C LEU A 307 -18.71 7.88 -16.77
N ILE A 308 -19.69 7.27 -17.46
CA ILE A 308 -20.00 7.61 -18.87
C ILE A 308 -20.39 9.09 -19.01
N GLU A 309 -21.17 9.64 -18.07
CA GLU A 309 -21.55 11.05 -18.12
C GLU A 309 -20.36 11.97 -17.83
N ASP A 310 -19.44 11.55 -16.96
CA ASP A 310 -18.20 12.29 -16.68
C ASP A 310 -17.29 12.34 -17.91
N ILE A 311 -17.14 11.22 -18.62
CA ILE A 311 -16.36 11.11 -19.88
C ILE A 311 -16.90 12.05 -20.96
N LYS A 312 -18.22 12.26 -21.00
CA LYS A 312 -18.87 13.18 -21.95
C LYS A 312 -18.72 14.64 -21.53
N GLY A 313 -18.85 14.91 -20.23
CA GLY A 313 -18.83 16.26 -19.67
C GLY A 313 -17.43 16.85 -19.46
N THR A 314 -16.40 16.00 -19.46
CA THR A 314 -15.02 16.35 -19.09
C THR A 314 -14.07 15.98 -20.21
N VAL A 315 -13.33 16.97 -20.73
CA VAL A 315 -12.30 16.77 -21.76
C VAL A 315 -11.12 17.69 -21.42
N PRO A 316 -9.91 17.17 -21.13
CA PRO A 316 -9.54 15.76 -21.14
C PRO A 316 -9.99 15.02 -19.86
N PHE A 317 -10.45 13.78 -20.02
CA PHE A 317 -10.83 12.85 -18.94
C PHE A 317 -9.83 11.69 -18.82
N ASP A 318 -9.35 11.42 -17.61
CA ASP A 318 -8.51 10.24 -17.35
C ASP A 318 -9.06 9.37 -16.21
N LEU A 319 -8.48 8.19 -16.03
CA LEU A 319 -8.70 7.31 -14.90
C LEU A 319 -7.50 7.36 -13.97
N VAL A 320 -7.77 7.71 -12.72
CA VAL A 320 -6.80 7.58 -11.63
C VAL A 320 -7.01 6.24 -10.94
N PHE A 321 -5.94 5.49 -10.83
CA PHE A 321 -5.82 4.23 -10.13
C PHE A 321 -5.10 4.48 -8.81
N THR A 322 -5.73 4.06 -7.72
CA THR A 322 -5.13 4.15 -6.38
C THR A 322 -5.13 2.78 -5.74
N ALA A 323 -3.93 2.26 -5.43
CA ALA A 323 -3.75 1.02 -4.69
C ALA A 323 -3.63 1.33 -3.20
N LYS A 324 -4.45 0.65 -2.40
CA LYS A 324 -4.52 0.82 -0.95
C LYS A 324 -4.32 -0.51 -0.22
N LEU A 325 -3.67 -0.48 0.93
CA LEU A 325 -3.75 -1.55 1.90
C LEU A 325 -5.07 -1.37 2.68
N PRO A 326 -6.00 -2.34 2.64
CA PRO A 326 -7.31 -2.17 3.25
C PRO A 326 -7.22 -2.27 4.77
N LYS A 327 -8.06 -1.52 5.47
CA LYS A 327 -8.08 -1.54 6.93
C LYS A 327 -8.27 -2.94 7.49
N SER A 328 -7.52 -3.26 8.54
CA SER A 328 -7.65 -4.55 9.21
C SER A 328 -7.14 -4.47 10.64
N GLU A 329 -8.07 -4.48 11.58
CA GLU A 329 -7.80 -4.59 13.02
C GLU A 329 -7.59 -6.04 13.46
N ALA A 330 -7.94 -7.02 12.62
CA ALA A 330 -7.97 -8.45 12.96
C ALA A 330 -6.90 -9.28 12.24
N GLU A 331 -6.43 -8.83 11.08
CA GLU A 331 -5.41 -9.52 10.30
C GLU A 331 -4.11 -8.72 10.34
N THR A 332 -3.03 -9.39 10.72
CA THR A 332 -1.68 -8.82 10.71
C THR A 332 -1.13 -8.84 9.29
N TYR A 333 -0.77 -7.67 8.78
CA TYR A 333 0.03 -7.52 7.57
C TYR A 333 1.49 -7.74 7.87
N SER A 334 2.23 -8.17 6.85
CA SER A 334 3.65 -8.45 6.95
C SER A 334 4.30 -8.02 5.63
N LEU A 335 5.19 -7.04 5.67
CA LEU A 335 5.83 -6.54 4.46
C LEU A 335 6.85 -7.55 3.93
N ASN A 336 6.76 -7.86 2.65
CA ASN A 336 7.69 -8.75 1.95
C ASN A 336 8.25 -8.03 0.71
N MET A 337 9.50 -7.57 0.82
CA MET A 337 10.14 -6.77 -0.23
C MET A 337 10.51 -7.56 -1.50
N VAL A 338 10.34 -8.88 -1.48
CA VAL A 338 10.67 -9.77 -2.62
C VAL A 338 9.50 -9.88 -3.62
N GLY A 339 8.30 -9.46 -3.24
CA GLY A 339 7.11 -9.60 -4.07
C GLY A 339 6.89 -8.47 -5.07
N SER A 340 5.94 -8.69 -5.98
CA SER A 340 5.51 -7.72 -6.99
C SER A 340 4.01 -7.85 -7.27
N LEU A 341 3.42 -6.76 -7.78
CA LEU A 341 2.09 -6.72 -8.35
C LEU A 341 2.20 -6.52 -9.87
N VAL A 342 1.85 -7.54 -10.64
CA VAL A 342 1.79 -7.45 -12.11
C VAL A 342 0.34 -7.27 -12.51
N LEU A 343 0.06 -6.26 -13.32
CA LEU A 343 -1.28 -5.86 -13.75
C LEU A 343 -1.39 -5.86 -15.28
N ARG A 344 -2.54 -6.30 -15.78
CA ARG A 344 -2.93 -6.18 -17.19
C ARG A 344 -4.34 -5.62 -17.26
N LEU A 345 -4.46 -4.43 -17.82
CA LEU A 345 -5.68 -3.64 -17.83
C LEU A 345 -6.25 -3.55 -19.24
N TRP A 346 -7.55 -3.77 -19.39
CA TRP A 346 -8.27 -3.48 -20.62
C TRP A 346 -9.69 -2.98 -20.33
N LEU A 347 -10.16 -2.05 -21.15
CA LEU A 347 -11.53 -1.54 -21.10
C LEU A 347 -12.42 -2.37 -21.99
N ASP A 348 -13.65 -2.51 -21.54
CA ASP A 348 -14.76 -2.99 -22.32
C ASP A 348 -15.85 -1.93 -22.42
N LEU A 349 -16.26 -1.63 -23.65
CA LEU A 349 -17.24 -0.62 -23.99
C LEU A 349 -18.33 -1.31 -24.82
N ASP A 350 -19.48 -1.57 -24.20
CA ASP A 350 -20.65 -2.03 -24.95
C ASP A 350 -21.34 -0.84 -25.58
N THR A 351 -21.49 -0.87 -26.90
CA THR A 351 -22.16 0.17 -27.67
C THR A 351 -23.38 -0.39 -28.41
N ASP A 352 -24.50 0.34 -28.44
CA ASP A 352 -25.59 0.06 -29.40
C ASP A 352 -25.25 0.74 -30.73
N LEU A 353 -24.37 0.10 -31.51
CA LEU A 353 -23.97 0.59 -32.82
C LEU A 353 -25.00 0.17 -33.86
N THR A 354 -25.94 1.07 -34.16
CA THR A 354 -26.85 0.87 -35.29
C THR A 354 -26.11 1.17 -36.61
N ILE A 355 -25.71 0.13 -37.35
CA ILE A 355 -25.11 0.29 -38.69
C ILE A 355 -26.23 0.29 -39.75
N PRO A 356 -26.58 1.42 -40.39
CA PRO A 356 -27.55 1.44 -41.46
C PRO A 356 -26.98 0.77 -42.72
N ILE A 357 -27.54 -0.38 -43.12
CA ILE A 357 -27.21 -1.01 -44.41
C ILE A 357 -28.17 -0.48 -45.47
N THR A 358 -27.69 0.40 -46.35
CA THR A 358 -28.45 0.80 -47.54
C THR A 358 -28.34 -0.28 -48.62
N LEU A 359 -29.33 -1.15 -48.74
CA LEU A 359 -29.42 -2.09 -49.86
C LEU A 359 -29.86 -1.33 -51.12
N SER A 360 -28.92 -1.05 -52.02
CA SER A 360 -29.23 -0.55 -53.36
C SER A 360 -29.75 -1.72 -54.21
N ALA A 361 -31.07 -1.81 -54.37
CA ALA A 361 -31.69 -2.77 -55.30
C ALA A 361 -31.41 -2.32 -56.76
N GLN A 362 -30.83 -3.22 -57.57
CA GLN A 362 -30.78 -3.12 -59.05
C GLN A 362 -31.96 -3.87 -59.68
#